data_AF-A0A1W1HYB7-F1
#
_entry.id   AF-A0A1W1HYB7-F1
#
_cell.length_a   1.000
_cell.length_b   1.000
_cell.length_c   1.000
_cell.angle_alpha   90.00
_cell.angle_beta   90.00
_cell.angle_gamma   90.00
#
_symmetry.space_group_name_H-M   'P 1'
#
loop_
_entity.id
_entity.type
_entity.pdbx_description
1 polymer ?
#
loop_
_entity_poly.entity_id
_entity_poly.type
_entity_poly.pdbx_seq_one_letter_code
_entity_poly.pdbx_strand_id
1 'polypeptide(L)' 'MYVCLCKGLTESDVRAAGRQGFLTTRQIVAEFGLRDNGCCGRCAKNIHELVSLAKSQMETTCQNPVRS' A
#
# COMPACT_ATOMS: atom_id res chain seq x y z
N MET A 1 9.56 4.64 -1.38
CA MET A 1 9.34 5.60 -2.48
C MET A 1 7.95 6.23 -2.38
N TYR A 2 7.70 7.40 -3.01
CA TYR A 2 6.34 7.92 -3.19
C TYR A 2 5.60 7.16 -4.28
N VAL A 3 4.37 6.77 -3.98
CA VAL A 3 3.41 6.12 -4.89
C VAL A 3 2.46 7.14 -5.50
N CYS A 4 1.93 8.07 -4.70
CA CYS A 4 0.99 9.08 -5.16
C CYS A 4 1.43 10.47 -4.68
N LEU A 5 1.84 11.32 -5.63
CA LEU A 5 2.24 12.69 -5.32
C LEU A 5 1.05 13.58 -4.92
N CYS A 6 -0.14 13.34 -5.48
CA CYS A 6 -1.34 14.11 -5.13
C CYS A 6 -1.74 13.97 -3.65
N LYS A 7 -1.41 12.83 -3.04
CA LYS A 7 -1.79 12.49 -1.66
C LYS A 7 -0.58 12.35 -0.73
N GLY A 8 0.64 12.58 -1.23
CA GLY A 8 1.87 12.32 -0.47
C GLY A 8 2.04 10.87 -0.02
N LEU A 9 1.42 9.91 -0.73
CA LEU A 9 1.40 8.51 -0.32
C LEU A 9 2.74 7.84 -0.63
N THR A 10 3.33 7.16 0.34
CA THR A 10 4.54 6.36 0.20
C THR A 10 4.27 4.86 0.24
N GLU A 11 5.24 4.06 -0.20
CA GLU A 11 5.19 2.61 -0.05
C GLU A 11 5.07 2.16 1.42
N SER A 12 5.69 2.90 2.34
CA SER A 12 5.63 2.61 3.78
C SER A 12 4.20 2.77 4.32
N ASP A 13 3.47 3.76 3.82
CA ASP A 13 2.06 4.00 4.18
C ASP A 13 1.17 2.86 3.67
N VAL A 14 1.40 2.41 2.43
CA VAL A 14 0.67 1.28 1.85
C VAL A 14 0.91 0.00 2.65
N ARG A 15 2.16 -0.24 3.06
CA ARG A 15 2.51 -1.37 3.96
C ARG A 15 1.85 -1.21 5.33
N ALA A 16 1.74 0.01 5.86
CA ALA A 16 1.05 0.29 7.12
C ALA A 16 -0.45 0.00 7.03
N ALA A 17 -1.10 0.39 5.94
CA ALA A 17 -2.49 0.05 5.67
C ALA A 17 -2.71 -1.47 5.55
N GLY A 18 -1.78 -2.19 4.92
CA GLY A 18 -1.80 -3.65 4.88
C GLY A 18 -1.82 -4.28 6.28
N ARG A 19 -0.99 -3.79 7.21
CA ARG A 19 -0.98 -4.23 8.63
C ARG A 19 -2.28 -3.93 9.36
N GLN A 20 -3.03 -2.94 8.91
CA GLN A 20 -4.35 -2.59 9.47
C GLN A 20 -5.50 -3.40 8.82
N GLY A 21 -5.20 -4.26 7.84
CA GLY A 21 -6.18 -5.13 7.19
C GLY A 21 -6.77 -4.60 5.89
N PHE A 22 -6.25 -3.49 5.34
CA PHE A 22 -6.65 -3.00 4.02
C PHE A 22 -5.94 -3.82 2.93
N LEU A 23 -6.59 -4.90 2.48
CA LEU A 23 -5.98 -5.92 1.59
C LEU A 23 -6.69 -6.06 0.23
N THR A 24 -7.66 -5.19 -0.05
CA THR A 24 -8.42 -5.19 -1.32
C THR A 24 -8.29 -3.86 -2.05
N THR A 25 -8.46 -3.89 -3.37
CA THR A 25 -8.46 -2.70 -4.24
C THR A 25 -9.41 -1.62 -3.72
N ARG A 26 -10.64 -1.99 -3.37
CA ARG A 26 -11.66 -1.05 -2.89
C ARG A 26 -11.24 -0.38 -1.59
N GLN A 27 -10.68 -1.15 -0.66
CA GLN A 27 -10.17 -0.64 0.61
C GLN A 27 -9.02 0.34 0.40
N ILE A 28 -8.02 -0.02 -0.39
CA ILE A 28 -6.85 0.86 -0.65
C ILE A 28 -7.26 2.16 -1.36
N VAL A 29 -8.18 2.09 -2.33
CA VAL A 29 -8.67 3.29 -3.01
C VAL A 29 -9.42 4.22 -2.05
N ALA A 30 -10.27 3.66 -1.19
CA ALA A 30 -11.05 4.43 -0.23
C ALA A 30 -10.15 5.03 0.86
N GLU A 31 -9.25 4.25 1.44
CA GLU A 31 -8.35 4.66 2.52
C GLU A 31 -7.47 5.85 2.12
N PHE A 32 -6.90 5.82 0.91
CA PHE A 32 -6.00 6.87 0.44
C PHE A 32 -6.66 7.91 -0.47
N GLY A 33 -7.97 7.80 -0.70
CA GLY A 33 -8.70 8.75 -1.54
C GLY A 33 -8.17 8.83 -2.98
N LEU A 34 -7.71 7.72 -3.55
CA LEU A 34 -6.96 7.72 -4.83
C LEU A 34 -7.80 8.12 -6.05
N ARG A 35 -9.13 8.20 -5.88
CA ARG A 35 -10.10 8.62 -6.90
C ARG A 35 -10.92 9.84 -6.49
N ASP A 36 -10.55 10.50 -5.40
CA ASP A 36 -11.24 11.71 -4.96
C ASP A 36 -10.95 12.90 -5.88
N ASN A 37 -11.83 13.89 -5.83
CA ASN A 37 -11.57 15.20 -6.40
C ASN A 37 -10.23 15.74 -5.88
N GLY A 38 -9.35 16.16 -6.80
CA GLY A 38 -7.99 16.62 -6.47
C GLY A 38 -6.90 15.55 -6.56
N CYS A 39 -7.23 14.29 -6.86
CA CYS A 39 -6.25 13.27 -7.23
C CYS A 39 -6.24 13.03 -8.74
N CYS A 40 -5.06 13.00 -9.38
CA CYS A 40 -4.96 12.78 -10.83
C CYS A 40 -5.27 11.34 -11.27
N GLY A 41 -5.45 10.40 -10.33
CA GLY A 41 -5.82 9.01 -10.60
C GLY A 41 -4.73 8.14 -11.24
N ARG A 42 -3.52 8.66 -11.50
CA ARG A 42 -2.43 7.88 -12.15
C ARG A 42 -1.99 6.70 -11.31
N CYS A 43 -1.86 6.88 -9.99
CA CYS A 43 -1.54 5.81 -9.04
C CYS A 43 -2.59 4.69 -9.00
N ALA A 44 -3.87 5.02 -9.23
CA ALA A 44 -4.95 4.04 -9.24
C ALA A 44 -4.94 3.11 -10.47
N LYS A 45 -4.15 3.41 -11.51
CA LYS A 45 -3.97 2.51 -12.67
C LYS A 45 -3.24 1.21 -12.28
N ASN A 46 -2.32 1.31 -11.33
CA ASN A 46 -1.53 0.18 -10.84
C ASN A 46 -1.97 -0.28 -9.44
N ILE A 47 -3.27 -0.16 -9.14
CA ILE A 47 -3.79 -0.44 -7.79
C ILE A 47 -3.52 -1.87 -7.31
N HIS A 48 -3.37 -2.84 -8.22
CA HIS A 48 -3.01 -4.22 -7.88
C HIS A 48 -1.59 -4.33 -7.31
N GLU A 49 -0.65 -3.50 -7.78
CA GLU A 49 0.71 -3.43 -7.21
C GLU A 49 0.66 -2.89 -5.79
N LEU A 50 -0.23 -1.93 -5.51
CA LEU A 50 -0.43 -1.40 -4.16
C LEU A 50 -1.04 -2.41 -3.22
N VAL A 51 -2.00 -3.21 -3.69
CA VAL A 51 -2.54 -4.32 -2.93
C VAL A 51 -1.47 -5.40 -2.67
N SER A 52 -0.63 -5.71 -3.66
CA SER A 52 0.50 -6.63 -3.49
C SER A 52 1.49 -6.11 -2.44
N LEU A 53 1.83 -4.82 -2.51
CA LEU A 53 2.69 -4.15 -1.55
C LEU A 53 2.11 -4.17 -0.13
N ALA A 54 0.80 -3.93 0.02
CA ALA A 54 0.10 -4.04 1.30
C ALA A 54 0.19 -5.46 1.89
N LYS A 55 0.17 -6.50 1.03
CA LYS A 55 0.29 -7.91 1.42
C LYS A 55 1.73 -8.36 1.72
N SER A 56 2.73 -7.73 1.09
CA SER A 56 4.14 -8.16 1.13
C SER A 56 4.76 -8.26 2.53
N GLN A 57 4.17 -7.61 3.54
CA GLN A 57 4.66 -7.66 4.93
C GLN A 57 4.22 -8.92 5.69
N MET A 58 3.34 -9.75 5.12
CA MET A 58 2.95 -11.02 5.75
C MET A 58 4.06 -12.08 5.70
N GLU A 59 5.06 -11.90 4.82
CA GLU A 59 6.12 -12.89 4.59
C GLU A 59 7.37 -12.70 5.48
N THR A 60 7.47 -11.64 6.28
CA THR A 60 8.71 -11.35 7.04
C THR A 60 8.74 -11.91 8.47
N THR A 61 7.64 -12.41 9.03
CA THR A 61 7.62 -12.87 10.44
C THR A 61 8.24 -14.26 10.67
N CYS A 62 8.78 -14.93 9.65
CA CYS A 62 9.50 -16.21 9.81
C CYS A 62 10.96 -16.19 9.33
N GLN A 63 11.52 -15.05 8.91
CA GLN A 63 12.97 -14.95 8.73
C GLN A 63 13.64 -14.61 10.06
N ASN A 64 13.69 -15.61 10.95
CA ASN A 64 14.68 -15.67 12.00
C ASN A 64 15.94 -16.33 11.41
N PRO A 65 17.00 -15.60 11.02
CA PRO A 65 18.31 -16.20 11.04
C PRO A 65 18.76 -16.17 12.50
N VAL A 66 18.60 -17.28 13.22
CA VAL A 66 19.50 -17.57 14.34
C VAL A 66 20.92 -17.32 13.82
N ARG A 67 21.58 -16.28 14.35
CA ARG A 67 23.02 -16.10 14.20
C ARG A 67 23.61 -16.14 15.60
N SER A 68 24.52 -17.10 15.72
CA SER A 68 25.26 -17.59 16.89
C SER A 68 26.08 -16.53 17.60
#